data_AF-A0A969TQZ4-F1
#
_entry.id   AF-A0A969TQZ4-F1
#
_cell.length_a   1.000
_cell.length_b   1.000
_cell.length_c   1.000
_cell.angle_alpha   90.00
_cell.angle_beta   90.00
_cell.angle_gamma   90.00
#
_symmetry.space_group_name_H-M   'P 1'
#
loop_
_entity.id
_entity.type
_entity.pdbx_description
1 polymer ?
#
loop_
_entity_poly.entity_id
_entity_poly.type
_entity_poly.pdbx_seq_one_letter_code
_entity_poly.pdbx_strand_id
1 'polypeptide(L)'
;MSDSFIGRAKIEAFFRKAKRKPKTHNYTQFVWGEDYIFEPIDEGNGGYMTGYGKGIVRGDYLILSKENNSCRYRVEKIDYYSNPSDMWIALLKTVTSDQ
;
A
#
# COMPACT_ATOMS: atom_id res chain seq x y z
N MET A 1 -54.19 -6.45 28.11
CA MET A 1 -53.43 -7.23 27.11
C MET A 1 -52.70 -6.17 26.29
N SER A 2 -51.52 -5.69 26.68
CA SER A 2 -50.19 -6.31 26.45
C SER A 2 -50.05 -6.69 24.96
N ASP A 3 -49.13 -6.13 24.16
CA ASP A 3 -47.70 -6.08 24.42
C ASP A 3 -46.97 -4.84 23.88
N SER A 4 -45.92 -4.51 24.62
CA SER A 4 -44.82 -3.59 24.32
C SER A 4 -43.91 -4.11 23.20
N PHE A 5 -43.51 -3.24 22.27
CA PHE A 5 -42.34 -3.48 21.41
C PHE A 5 -41.26 -2.44 21.73
N ILE A 6 -40.26 -2.86 22.51
CA ILE A 6 -39.01 -2.14 22.74
C ILE A 6 -38.17 -2.25 21.47
N GLY A 7 -38.09 -1.16 20.70
CA GLY A 7 -37.22 -1.04 19.53
C GLY A 7 -35.75 -1.06 19.94
N ARG A 8 -35.01 -2.07 19.48
CA ARG A 8 -33.58 -2.29 19.70
C ARG A 8 -32.74 -1.10 19.23
N ALA A 9 -31.85 -0.61 20.07
CA ALA A 9 -30.85 0.39 19.73
C ALA A 9 -29.90 -0.14 18.64
N LYS A 10 -29.73 0.62 17.54
CA LYS A 10 -28.68 0.39 16.53
C LYS A 10 -27.33 0.75 17.15
N ILE A 11 -26.48 -0.25 17.34
CA ILE A 11 -25.08 -0.06 17.74
C ILE A 11 -24.29 0.19 16.45
N GLU A 12 -24.04 1.45 16.13
CA GLU A 12 -23.04 1.85 15.12
C GLU A 12 -21.65 1.65 15.73
N ALA A 13 -21.04 0.51 15.45
CA ALA A 13 -19.70 0.18 15.93
C ALA A 13 -18.64 0.94 15.11
N PHE A 14 -18.22 2.10 15.61
CA PHE A 14 -17.04 2.81 15.09
C PHE A 14 -15.76 2.10 15.55
N PHE A 15 -15.32 1.10 14.79
CA PHE A 15 -14.01 0.48 15.00
C PHE A 15 -12.91 1.49 14.69
N ARG A 16 -12.34 2.10 15.74
CA ARG A 16 -11.08 2.86 15.64
C ARG A 16 -9.93 1.89 15.39
N LYS A 17 -9.71 1.52 14.12
CA LYS A 17 -8.61 0.64 13.71
C LYS A 17 -7.29 1.21 14.23
N ALA A 18 -6.60 0.47 15.10
CA ALA A 18 -5.31 0.91 15.64
C ALA A 18 -4.37 1.23 14.47
N LYS A 19 -3.75 2.43 14.48
CA LYS A 19 -2.82 2.84 13.42
C LYS A 19 -1.64 1.87 13.40
N ARG A 20 -1.59 1.02 12.37
CA ARG A 20 -0.46 0.12 12.13
C ARG A 20 0.80 0.98 11.91
N LYS A 21 1.93 0.58 12.50
CA LYS A 21 3.22 1.20 12.17
C LYS A 21 3.55 0.90 10.69
N PRO A 22 3.97 1.90 9.90
CA PRO A 22 4.46 1.67 8.55
C PRO A 22 5.56 0.62 8.52
N LYS A 23 5.48 -0.30 7.56
CA LYS A 23 6.50 -1.33 7.31
C LYS A 23 7.33 -0.94 6.09
N THR A 24 8.58 -1.40 6.06
CA THR A 24 9.44 -1.27 4.87
C THR A 24 9.58 -2.63 4.22
N HIS A 25 9.30 -2.70 2.92
CA HIS A 25 9.46 -3.90 2.11
C HIS A 25 10.67 -3.71 1.20
N ASN A 26 11.64 -4.60 1.31
CA ASN A 26 12.87 -4.50 0.55
C ASN A 26 12.72 -5.21 -0.80
N TYR A 27 12.69 -4.43 -1.88
CA TYR A 27 12.54 -4.95 -3.23
C TYR A 27 13.87 -5.05 -3.99
N THR A 28 15.02 -4.72 -3.38
CA THR A 28 16.32 -4.75 -4.08
C THR A 28 16.79 -6.15 -4.45
N GLN A 29 16.19 -7.18 -3.87
CA GLN A 29 16.49 -8.59 -4.16
C GLN A 29 15.68 -9.16 -5.33
N PHE A 30 14.70 -8.40 -5.86
CA PHE A 30 13.83 -8.83 -6.94
C PHE A 30 14.22 -8.20 -8.28
N VAL A 31 13.84 -8.84 -9.38
CA VAL A 31 14.20 -8.47 -10.75
C VAL A 31 13.14 -7.56 -11.36
N TRP A 32 13.55 -6.37 -11.80
CA TRP A 32 12.68 -5.44 -12.54
C TRP A 32 12.30 -6.02 -13.91
N GLY A 33 11.03 -5.93 -14.29
CA GLY A 33 10.46 -6.53 -15.50
C GLY A 33 9.96 -7.96 -15.32
N GLU A 34 10.34 -8.65 -14.23
CA GLU A 34 9.90 -10.00 -13.91
C GLU A 34 9.02 -10.03 -12.66
N ASP A 35 9.58 -9.66 -11.51
CA ASP A 35 8.89 -9.68 -10.21
C ASP A 35 8.05 -8.43 -9.97
N TYR A 36 8.45 -7.31 -10.59
CA TYR A 36 7.75 -6.04 -10.54
C TYR A 36 8.08 -5.15 -11.74
N ILE A 37 7.17 -4.23 -12.05
CA ILE A 37 7.37 -3.17 -13.04
C ILE A 37 7.16 -1.84 -12.31
N PHE A 38 8.10 -0.91 -12.50
CA PHE A 38 8.00 0.46 -11.97
C PHE A 38 8.04 1.46 -13.13
N GLU A 39 7.00 2.28 -13.22
CA GLU A 39 6.80 3.30 -14.24
C GLU A 39 6.91 4.68 -13.59
N PRO A 40 8.02 5.40 -13.77
CA PRO A 40 8.22 6.70 -13.14
C PRO A 40 7.24 7.75 -13.69
N ILE A 41 6.77 8.63 -12.81
CA ILE A 41 5.97 9.81 -13.14
C ILE A 41 6.63 11.07 -12.57
N ASP A 42 6.17 12.25 -13.00
CA ASP A 42 6.58 13.55 -12.45
C ASP A 42 8.11 13.72 -12.32
N GLU A 43 8.82 13.49 -13.44
CA GLU A 43 10.29 13.60 -13.52
C GLU A 43 11.06 12.67 -12.55
N GLY A 44 10.41 11.59 -12.09
CA GLY A 44 11.01 10.61 -11.18
C GLY A 44 10.76 10.90 -9.69
N ASN A 45 9.85 11.81 -9.35
CA ASN A 45 9.41 12.06 -7.97
C ASN A 45 8.45 10.99 -7.41
N GLY A 46 8.07 10.03 -8.24
CA GLY A 46 7.22 8.92 -7.89
C GLY A 46 7.01 8.01 -9.10
N GLY A 47 6.04 7.12 -8.98
CA GLY A 47 5.67 6.24 -10.09
C GLY A 47 4.56 5.27 -9.72
N TYR A 48 4.04 4.60 -10.74
CA TYR A 48 3.21 3.42 -10.53
C TYR A 48 4.09 2.19 -10.44
N MET A 49 3.76 1.28 -9.53
CA MET A 49 4.42 -0.01 -9.43
C MET A 49 3.37 -1.11 -9.49
N THR A 50 3.57 -2.08 -10.37
CA THR A 50 2.84 -3.34 -10.37
C THR A 50 3.77 -4.42 -9.85
N GLY A 51 3.28 -5.25 -8.94
CA GLY A 51 4.08 -6.34 -8.38
C GLY A 51 3.21 -7.41 -7.74
N TYR A 52 3.88 -8.41 -7.19
CA TYR A 52 3.26 -9.53 -6.48
C TYR A 52 3.57 -9.50 -4.98
N GLY A 53 2.84 -10.29 -4.21
CA GLY A 53 2.98 -10.45 -2.76
C GLY A 53 1.90 -9.74 -1.95
N LYS A 54 1.74 -10.13 -0.68
CA LYS A 54 0.63 -9.69 0.18
C LYS A 54 1.11 -8.81 1.33
N GLY A 55 0.21 -7.94 1.81
CA GLY A 55 0.38 -7.24 3.09
C GLY A 55 0.98 -5.83 3.01
N ILE A 56 1.28 -5.34 1.81
CA ILE A 56 1.60 -3.94 1.55
C ILE A 56 0.33 -3.13 1.73
N VAL A 57 0.42 -2.00 2.42
CA VAL A 57 -0.71 -1.07 2.55
C VAL A 57 -0.25 0.37 2.39
N ARG A 58 -1.21 1.28 2.16
CA ARG A 58 -0.95 2.72 2.17
C ARG A 58 -0.16 3.14 3.42
N GLY A 59 0.89 3.92 3.19
CA GLY A 59 1.79 4.45 4.21
C GLY A 59 3.04 3.61 4.45
N ASP A 60 3.09 2.37 3.96
CA ASP A 60 4.32 1.57 3.93
C ASP A 60 5.38 2.18 3.02
N TYR A 61 6.59 1.63 3.08
CA TYR A 61 7.71 2.00 2.24
C TYR A 61 8.18 0.83 1.39
N LEU A 62 8.58 1.10 0.16
CA LEU A 62 9.27 0.17 -0.73
C LEU A 62 10.69 0.67 -0.99
N ILE A 63 11.68 -0.23 -0.99
CA ILE A 63 13.05 0.08 -1.41
C ILE A 63 13.28 -0.59 -2.76
N LEU A 64 13.46 0.21 -3.82
CA LEU A 64 13.69 -0.27 -5.19
C LEU A 64 15.15 -0.03 -5.58
N SER A 65 15.72 -0.93 -6.37
CA SER A 65 17.03 -0.71 -7.00
C SER A 65 16.88 0.24 -8.19
N LYS A 66 17.74 1.27 -8.28
CA LYS A 66 17.81 2.23 -9.38
C LYS A 66 19.28 2.50 -9.71
N GLU A 67 19.72 2.07 -10.90
CA GLU A 67 21.03 2.42 -11.49
C GLU A 67 22.19 2.44 -10.46
N ASN A 68 22.45 1.29 -9.83
CA ASN A 68 23.48 1.05 -8.80
C ASN A 68 23.20 1.63 -7.40
N ASN A 69 22.07 2.28 -7.19
CA ASN A 69 21.62 2.75 -5.89
C ASN A 69 20.29 2.11 -5.47
N SER A 70 19.87 2.39 -4.24
CA SER A 70 18.51 2.06 -3.79
C SER A 70 17.74 3.34 -3.47
N CYS A 71 16.48 3.39 -3.90
CA CYS A 71 15.58 4.51 -3.66
C CYS A 71 14.42 4.05 -2.79
N ARG A 72 14.09 4.86 -1.77
CA ARG A 72 12.95 4.60 -0.90
C ARG A 72 11.73 5.38 -1.35
N TYR A 73 10.63 4.68 -1.50
CA TYR A 73 9.34 5.23 -1.87
C TYR A 73 8.32 4.95 -0.78
N ARG A 74 7.35 5.85 -0.62
CA ARG A 74 6.18 5.66 0.24
C ARG A 74 4.97 5.27 -0.62
N VAL A 75 4.20 4.31 -0.16
CA VAL A 75 2.95 3.88 -0.79
C VAL A 75 1.85 4.90 -0.49
N GLU A 76 1.45 5.68 -1.48
CA GLU A 76 0.37 6.66 -1.34
C GLU A 76 -1.00 6.06 -1.63
N LYS A 77 -1.08 5.13 -2.57
CA LYS A 77 -2.28 4.33 -2.87
C LYS A 77 -1.85 2.91 -3.26
N ILE A 78 -2.71 1.94 -3.01
CA ILE A 78 -2.50 0.55 -3.43
C ILE A 78 -3.85 -0.13 -3.62
N ASP A 79 -3.96 -0.87 -4.71
CA ASP A 79 -5.12 -1.68 -5.06
C ASP A 79 -4.65 -3.09 -5.37
N TYR A 80 -5.29 -4.08 -4.74
CA TYR A 80 -5.04 -5.49 -4.99
C TYR A 80 -6.03 -6.01 -6.03
N TYR A 81 -5.53 -6.75 -7.02
CA TYR A 81 -6.37 -7.46 -7.96
C TYR A 81 -7.07 -8.64 -7.27
N SER A 82 -8.26 -9.01 -7.75
CA SER A 82 -8.98 -10.17 -7.21
C SER A 82 -8.40 -11.50 -7.72
N ASN A 83 -7.81 -11.51 -8.92
CA ASN A 83 -7.20 -12.68 -9.53
C ASN A 83 -6.02 -12.28 -10.44
N PRO A 84 -4.77 -12.68 -10.12
CA PRO A 84 -4.37 -13.37 -8.90
C PRO A 84 -4.42 -12.42 -7.67
N SER A 85 -4.83 -12.96 -6.52
CA SER A 85 -5.12 -12.16 -5.30
C SER A 85 -3.92 -11.50 -4.63
N ASP A 86 -2.72 -11.85 -5.06
CA ASP A 86 -1.44 -11.33 -4.58
C ASP A 86 -0.79 -10.35 -5.54
N MET A 87 -1.40 -10.08 -6.70
CA MET A 87 -0.97 -8.99 -7.57
C MET A 87 -1.60 -7.69 -7.10
N TRP A 88 -0.85 -6.61 -7.21
CA TRP A 88 -1.28 -5.28 -6.84
C TRP A 88 -0.67 -4.22 -7.75
N ILE A 89 -1.32 -3.06 -7.79
CA ILE A 89 -0.77 -1.83 -8.35
C ILE A 89 -0.75 -0.75 -7.27
N ALA A 90 0.34 0.00 -7.17
CA ALA A 90 0.51 1.04 -6.17
C ALA A 90 1.01 2.35 -6.78
N LEU A 91 0.53 3.47 -6.25
CA LEU A 91 1.12 4.78 -6.47
C LEU A 91 2.19 5.02 -5.41
N LEU A 92 3.40 5.27 -5.86
CA LEU A 92 4.58 5.50 -5.05
C LEU A 92 5.03 6.94 -5.14
N LYS A 93 5.48 7.50 -4.01
CA LYS A 93 6.13 8.81 -3.95
C LYS A 93 7.53 8.66 -3.37
N THR A 94 8.52 9.26 -4.01
CA THR A 94 9.90 9.28 -3.50
C THR A 94 9.93 9.91 -2.13
N VAL A 95 10.64 9.30 -1.19
CA VAL A 95 10.96 9.92 0.09
C VAL A 95 12.20 10.77 -0.14
N THR A 96 12.01 12.05 -0.49
CA THR A 96 13.07 13.03 -0.35
C THR A 96 13.38 13.14 1.14
N SER A 97 14.63 12.92 1.53
CA SER A 97 15.07 13.41 2.83
C SER A 97 14.92 14.92 2.76
N ASP A 98 13.88 15.47 3.38
CA ASP A 98 13.88 16.88 3.75
C ASP A 98 15.05 17.03 4.73
N GLN A 99 16.19 17.50 4.22
CA GLN A 99 17.25 18.08 5.03
C GLN A 99 17.02 19.58 5.12
#